data_AF-A0A932KJW1-F1
#
_entry.id   AF-A0A932KJW1-F1
#
_cell.length_a   1.000
_cell.length_b   1.000
_cell.length_c   1.000
_cell.angle_alpha   90.00
_cell.angle_beta   90.00
_cell.angle_gamma   90.00
#
_symmetry.space_group_name_H-M   'P 1'
#
loop_
_entity.id
_entity.type
_entity.pdbx_description
1 polymer ?
#
loop_
_entity_poly.entity_id
_entity_poly.type
_entity_poly.pdbx_seq_one_letter_code
_entity_poly.pdbx_strand_id
1 'polypeptide(L)'
;MLEEEGVVVGIDGGIARVRIEPKGTCESCASSGSCKMTPDPTGVLEAVNTPGARIGQRVRVTMKPGVVSGDPDLWAFGAGLLGLTATYFVMKVVYRRIEENPDLKPRIIEIVGE
;
A
#
# COMPACT_ATOMS: atom_id res chain seq x y z
N MET A 1 22.23 -6.71 5.63
CA MET A 1 21.74 -6.82 7.01
C MET A 1 21.94 -5.46 7.64
N LEU A 2 20.88 -4.85 8.18
CA LEU A 2 20.96 -3.53 8.82
C LEU A 2 21.00 -3.74 10.34
N GLU A 3 21.99 -3.17 11.02
CA GLU A 3 22.11 -3.21 12.47
C GLU A 3 21.91 -1.80 13.03
N GLU A 4 20.91 -1.64 13.90
CA GLU A 4 20.58 -0.37 14.53
C GLU A 4 20.78 -0.47 16.04
N GLU A 5 21.29 0.59 16.67
CA GLU A 5 21.44 0.68 18.12
C GLU A 5 20.33 1.58 18.69
N GLY A 6 19.65 1.11 19.73
CA GLY A 6 18.57 1.86 20.37
C GLY A 6 18.41 1.55 21.86
N VAL A 7 17.47 2.22 22.50
CA VAL A 7 17.17 2.06 23.94
C VAL A 7 15.75 1.51 24.11
N VAL A 8 15.59 0.48 24.94
CA VAL A 8 14.27 -0.08 25.26
C VAL A 8 13.46 0.93 26.08
N VAL A 9 12.32 1.37 25.57
CA VAL A 9 11.43 2.35 26.22
C VAL A 9 10.19 1.71 26.84
N GLY A 10 9.86 0.48 26.46
CA GLY A 10 8.72 -0.26 27.00
C GLY A 10 8.81 -1.74 26.67
N ILE A 11 8.14 -2.57 27.46
CA ILE A 11 8.05 -4.02 27.24
C ILE A 11 6.61 -4.43 27.48
N ASP A 12 6.00 -5.00 26.45
CA ASP A 12 4.65 -5.56 26.48
C ASP A 12 4.77 -7.07 26.26
N GLY A 13 4.83 -7.82 27.36
CA GLY A 13 5.04 -9.27 27.33
C GLY A 13 6.40 -9.65 26.73
N GLY A 14 6.37 -10.33 25.58
CA GLY A 14 7.57 -10.75 24.84
C GLY A 14 8.09 -9.73 23.81
N ILE A 15 7.45 -8.57 23.70
CA ILE A 15 7.78 -7.53 22.71
C ILE A 15 8.40 -6.34 23.43
N ALA A 16 9.60 -5.93 23.00
CA ALA A 16 10.27 -4.72 23.46
C ALA A 16 10.05 -3.58 22.47
N ARG A 17 9.63 -2.42 22.98
CA ARG A 17 9.60 -1.17 22.24
C ARG A 17 10.96 -0.51 22.37
N VAL A 18 11.67 -0.33 21.27
CA VAL A 18 13.03 0.21 21.20
C VAL A 18 12.98 1.55 20.49
N ARG A 19 13.41 2.62 21.15
CA ARG A 19 13.62 3.93 20.51
C ARG A 19 14.98 3.92 19.83
N ILE A 20 14.99 4.16 18.53
CA ILE A 20 16.20 4.25 17.72
C ILE A 20 16.43 5.73 17.41
N GLU A 21 17.63 6.22 17.67
CA GLU A 21 18.05 7.55 17.23
C GLU A 21 18.49 7.42 15.77
N PRO A 22 17.84 8.09 14.81
CA PRO A 22 18.20 7.96 13.40
C PRO A 22 19.61 8.50 13.17
N LYS A 23 20.58 7.60 12.95
CA LYS A 23 21.93 7.98 12.51
C LYS A 23 21.92 8.31 11.02
N GLY A 24 21.52 9.54 10.68
CA GLY A 24 21.94 10.36 9.53
C GLY A 24 21.82 9.82 8.08
N THR A 25 21.42 8.57 7.85
CA THR A 25 21.49 7.94 6.52
C THR A 25 20.11 7.74 5.89
N CYS A 26 19.04 7.78 6.69
CA CYS A 26 17.66 7.75 6.18
C CYS A 26 17.12 9.14 5.84
N GLU A 27 17.73 10.22 6.37
CA GLU A 27 17.31 11.60 6.14
C GLU A 27 17.58 12.06 4.69
N SER A 28 18.64 11.52 4.07
CA SER A 28 19.07 11.85 2.70
C SER A 28 18.53 10.89 1.64
N CYS A 29 17.72 9.91 2.02
CA CYS A 29 17.16 8.95 1.08
C CYS A 29 15.89 9.52 0.42
N ALA A 30 15.88 9.62 -0.90
CA ALA A 30 14.76 10.15 -1.70
C ALA A 30 13.43 9.42 -1.50
N SER A 31 13.44 8.26 -0.83
CA SER A 31 12.27 7.44 -0.50
C SER A 31 11.79 7.60 0.95
N SER A 32 12.29 8.59 1.70
CA SER A 32 11.93 8.85 3.10
C SER A 32 10.42 9.06 3.32
N GLY A 33 9.70 9.58 2.32
CA GLY A 33 8.24 9.77 2.38
C GLY A 33 7.41 8.52 2.08
N SER A 34 7.98 7.48 1.45
CA SER A 34 7.27 6.24 1.07
C SER A 34 7.77 5.00 1.80
N CYS A 35 8.87 5.11 2.55
CA CYS A 35 9.41 4.01 3.32
C CYS A 35 8.52 3.74 4.55
N LYS A 36 7.65 2.73 4.47
CA LYS A 36 6.88 2.21 5.63
C LYS A 36 7.75 1.56 6.72
N MET A 37 9.08 1.58 6.56
CA MET A 37 10.07 1.22 7.58
C MET A 37 10.51 2.40 8.44
N THR A 38 10.04 3.62 8.16
CA THR A 38 10.17 4.70 9.14
C THR A 38 9.33 4.28 10.35
N PRO A 39 9.92 4.18 11.55
CA PRO A 39 9.14 4.02 12.76
C PRO A 39 8.07 5.11 12.79
N ASP A 40 6.99 4.88 13.54
CA ASP A 40 6.05 5.93 13.97
C ASP A 40 6.82 7.26 14.18
N PRO A 41 6.29 8.46 13.86
CA PRO A 41 7.03 9.74 13.90
C PRO A 41 7.82 10.03 15.21
N THR A 42 7.66 9.20 16.23
CA THR A 42 8.39 9.12 17.50
C THR A 42 9.68 8.27 17.50
N GLY A 43 10.03 7.58 16.41
CA GLY A 43 11.27 6.77 16.31
C GLY A 43 11.25 5.46 17.11
N VAL A 44 10.06 4.90 17.38
CA VAL A 44 9.89 3.70 18.22
C VAL A 44 9.60 2.47 17.35
N LEU A 45 10.45 1.45 17.47
CA LEU A 45 10.34 0.15 16.78
C LEU A 45 9.93 -0.94 17.77
N GLU A 46 9.05 -1.84 17.36
CA GLU A 46 8.74 -3.06 18.11
C GLU A 46 9.67 -4.22 17.69
N ALA A 47 10.34 -4.84 18.66
CA ALA A 47 11.25 -5.97 18.44
C ALA A 47 10.97 -7.09 19.43
N VAL A 48 11.13 -8.35 19.00
CA VAL A 48 10.96 -9.50 19.90
C VAL A 48 12.09 -9.52 20.92
N ASN A 49 11.73 -9.55 22.20
CA ASN A 49 12.67 -9.52 23.31
C ASN A 49 13.20 -10.91 23.67
N THR A 50 13.81 -11.61 22.72
CA THR A 50 14.41 -12.93 22.95
C THR A 50 15.51 -12.95 24.03
N PRO A 51 16.34 -11.89 24.21
CA PRO A 51 17.38 -11.89 25.25
C PRO A 51 16.86 -11.50 26.65
N GLY A 52 15.59 -11.08 26.78
CA GLY A 52 15.05 -10.59 28.05
C GLY A 52 15.59 -9.23 28.48
N ALA A 53 15.87 -8.34 27.51
CA ALA A 53 16.29 -6.97 27.75
C ALA A 53 15.26 -6.22 28.62
N ARG A 54 15.73 -5.31 29.47
CA ARG A 54 14.91 -4.48 30.37
C ARG A 54 14.80 -3.05 29.86
N ILE A 55 13.76 -2.34 30.31
CA ILE A 55 13.57 -0.91 30.02
C ILE A 55 14.83 -0.14 30.43
N GLY A 56 15.31 0.73 29.54
CA GLY A 56 16.52 1.54 29.72
C GLY A 56 17.82 0.89 29.22
N GLN A 57 17.81 -0.39 28.80
CA GLN A 57 19.00 -1.03 28.25
C GLN A 57 19.23 -0.62 26.79
N ARG A 58 20.51 -0.44 26.43
CA ARG A 58 20.95 -0.24 25.05
C ARG A 58 20.99 -1.62 24.36
N VAL A 59 20.24 -1.76 23.29
CA VAL A 59 20.11 -3.01 22.53
C VAL A 59 20.49 -2.77 21.07
N ARG A 60 21.06 -3.81 20.44
CA ARG A 60 21.32 -3.83 19.00
C ARG A 60 20.24 -4.65 18.32
N VAL A 61 19.51 -4.04 17.39
CA VAL A 61 18.43 -4.68 16.64
C VAL A 61 18.93 -4.98 15.24
N THR A 62 18.82 -6.24 14.82
CA THR A 62 19.06 -6.63 13.43
C THR A 62 17.74 -6.65 12.68
N MET A 63 17.64 -5.88 11.61
CA MET A 63 16.49 -5.92 10.71
C MET A 63 16.82 -6.86 9.54
N LYS A 64 16.08 -7.97 9.43
CA LYS A 64 15.97 -8.67 8.16
C LYS A 64 14.94 -7.90 7.33
N PRO A 65 15.27 -7.43 6.12
CA PRO A 65 14.25 -6.90 5.22
C PRO A 65 13.28 -8.04 4.95
N GLY A 66 12.05 -7.90 5.45
CA GLY A 66 10.96 -8.79 5.10
C GLY A 66 10.69 -8.60 3.62
N VAL A 67 11.14 -9.54 2.79
CA VAL A 67 10.77 -9.59 1.38
C VAL A 67 9.31 -10.04 1.35
N VAL A 68 8.39 -9.10 1.56
CA VAL A 68 6.95 -9.36 1.42
C VAL A 68 6.75 -9.64 -0.06
N SER A 69 6.51 -10.90 -0.38
CA SER A 69 6.40 -11.38 -1.75
C SER A 69 5.08 -10.90 -2.33
N GLY A 70 5.09 -9.72 -2.96
CA GLY A 70 3.94 -9.09 -3.61
C GLY A 70 3.59 -7.77 -2.94
N ASP A 71 3.97 -6.66 -3.58
CA ASP A 71 3.55 -5.34 -3.15
C ASP A 71 2.02 -5.25 -3.29
N PRO A 72 1.26 -5.12 -2.18
CA PRO A 72 -0.19 -4.96 -2.24
C PRO A 72 -0.58 -3.75 -3.08
N ASP A 73 0.31 -2.76 -3.17
CA ASP A 73 0.21 -1.59 -4.04
C ASP A 73 0.09 -1.99 -5.52
N LEU A 74 0.84 -2.99 -6.01
CA LEU A 74 0.79 -3.43 -7.41
C LEU A 74 -0.53 -4.14 -7.75
N TRP A 75 -1.09 -4.90 -6.80
CA TRP A 75 -2.37 -5.56 -6.97
C TRP A 75 -3.53 -4.55 -7.01
N ALA A 76 -3.45 -3.49 -6.21
CA ALA A 76 -4.41 -2.39 -6.24
C ALA A 76 -4.43 -1.69 -7.62
N PHE A 77 -3.26 -1.42 -8.20
CA PHE A 77 -3.18 -0.87 -9.56
C PHE A 77 -3.75 -1.83 -10.61
N GLY A 78 -3.44 -3.13 -10.50
CA GLY A 78 -3.97 -4.15 -11.41
C GLY A 78 -5.49 -4.26 -11.37
N ALA A 79 -6.09 -4.27 -10.17
CA ALA A 79 -7.53 -4.34 -10.00
C ALA A 79 -8.25 -3.10 -10.59
N GLY A 80 -7.69 -1.90 -10.38
CA GLY A 80 -8.24 -0.67 -10.95
C GLY A 80 -8.25 -0.66 -12.48
N LEU A 81 -7.14 -1.06 -13.10
CA LEU A 81 -7.03 -1.12 -14.57
C LEU A 81 -7.99 -2.16 -15.17
N LEU A 82 -8.16 -3.31 -14.50
CA LEU A 82 -9.10 -4.34 -14.91
C LEU A 82 -10.55 -3.83 -14.84
N GLY A 83 -10.91 -3.15 -13.75
CA GLY A 83 -12.26 -2.57 -13.59
C GLY A 83 -12.60 -1.54 -14.68
N LEU A 84 -11.66 -0.66 -15.03
CA LEU A 84 -11.84 0.33 -16.09
C LEU A 84 -11.98 -0.32 -17.48
N THR A 85 -11.10 -1.28 -17.79
CA THR A 85 -11.16 -1.99 -19.07
C THR A 85 -12.44 -2.79 -19.22
N ALA A 86 -12.85 -3.52 -18.17
CA ALA A 86 -14.12 -4.23 -18.15
C ALA A 86 -15.32 -3.29 -18.35
N THR A 87 -15.35 -2.15 -17.66
CA THR A 87 -16.43 -1.17 -17.78
C THR A 87 -16.54 -0.60 -19.20
N TYR A 88 -15.42 -0.24 -19.82
CA TYR A 88 -15.38 0.21 -21.22
C TYR A 88 -15.94 -0.86 -22.17
N PHE A 89 -15.54 -2.12 -21.99
CA PHE A 89 -16.02 -3.22 -22.82
C PHE A 89 -17.50 -3.49 -22.65
N VAL A 90 -18.02 -3.49 -21.41
CA VAL A 90 -19.46 -3.62 -21.15
C VAL A 90 -20.23 -2.50 -21.84
N MET A 91 -19.80 -1.24 -21.68
CA MET A 91 -20.44 -0.09 -22.32
C MET A 91 -20.43 -0.25 -23.85
N LYS A 92 -19.31 -0.68 -24.44
CA LYS A 92 -19.19 -0.92 -25.87
C LYS A 92 -20.12 -2.03 -26.36
N VAL A 93 -20.25 -3.13 -25.61
CA VAL A 93 -21.17 -4.23 -25.94
C VAL A 93 -22.62 -3.81 -25.82
N VAL A 94 -22.98 -3.07 -24.77
CA VAL A 94 -24.34 -2.56 -24.55
C VAL A 94 -24.72 -1.55 -25.64
N TYR A 95 -23.86 -0.57 -25.93
CA TYR A 95 -24.13 0.40 -27.01
C TYR A 95 -24.30 -0.29 -28.35
N ARG A 96 -23.42 -1.23 -28.68
CA ARG A 96 -23.52 -2.00 -29.91
C ARG A 96 -24.82 -2.82 -29.97
N ARG A 97 -25.21 -3.45 -28.86
CA ARG A 97 -26.51 -4.15 -28.74
C ARG A 97 -27.68 -3.19 -28.97
N ILE A 98 -27.64 -1.98 -28.42
CA ILE A 98 -28.68 -0.97 -28.60
C ILE A 98 -28.80 -0.54 -30.07
N GLU A 99 -27.67 -0.29 -30.75
CA GLU A 99 -27.66 0.05 -32.18
C GLU A 99 -28.16 -1.09 -33.08
N GLU A 100 -27.85 -2.34 -32.71
CA GLU A 100 -28.29 -3.54 -33.43
C GLU A 100 -29.79 -3.85 -33.21
N ASN A 101 -30.42 -3.31 -32.15
CA ASN A 101 -31.85 -3.51 -31.88
C ASN A 101 -32.72 -2.55 -32.71
N PRO A 102 -33.46 -3.04 -33.71
CA PRO A 102 -34.31 -2.18 -34.55
C PRO A 102 -35.47 -1.53 -33.79
N ASP A 103 -35.89 -2.08 -32.66
CA ASP A 103 -36.94 -1.51 -31.79
C ASP A 103 -36.48 -0.24 -31.03
N LEU A 104 -35.17 -0.04 -30.87
CA LEU A 104 -34.60 1.16 -30.21
C LEU A 104 -34.29 2.28 -31.21
N LYS A 105 -34.43 2.02 -32.52
CA LYS A 105 -34.25 3.05 -33.55
C LYS A 105 -35.48 3.96 -33.59
N PRO A 106 -35.30 5.29 -33.63
CA PRO A 106 -36.42 6.20 -33.79
C PRO A 106 -37.14 5.89 -35.11
N ARG A 107 -38.42 5.56 -35.02
CA ARG A 107 -39.29 5.37 -36.18
C ARG A 107 -39.82 6.71 -36.63
N ILE A 108 -39.79 6.95 -37.93
CA ILE A 108 -40.49 8.07 -38.55
C ILE A 108 -41.99 7.79 -38.39
N ILE A 109 -42.65 8.58 -37.55
CA ILE A 109 -44.09 8.45 -37.27
C ILE A 109 -44.94 9.18 -38.30
N GLU A 110 -44.41 10.25 -38.90
CA GLU A 110 -45.11 11.02 -39.93
C GLU A 110 -44.11 11.87 -40.70
N ILE A 111 -44.36 12.07 -41.99
CA ILE A 111 -43.63 13.04 -42.82
C ILE A 111 -44.47 14.31 -42.81
N VAL A 112 -44.00 15.35 -42.13
CA VAL A 112 -44.55 16.70 -42.29
C VAL A 112 -44.02 17.19 -43.65
N GLY A 113 -44.92 17.32 -44.62
CA GLY A 113 -44.66 17.35 -46.07
C GLY A 113 -43.83 18.52 -46.64
N GLU A 114 -43.69 18.46 -47.98
CA GLU A 114 -42.80 19.24 -48.89
C GLU A 114 -42.81 20.78 -48.74
#